data_AF-A0A6G1I603-F1
#
_entry.id   AF-A0A6G1I603-F1
#
_cell.length_a   1.000
_cell.length_b   1.000
_cell.length_c   1.000
_cell.angle_alpha   90.00
_cell.angle_beta   90.00
_cell.angle_gamma   90.00
#
_symmetry.space_group_name_H-M   'P 1'
#
loop_
_entity.id
_entity.type
_entity.pdbx_description
1 polymer ?
#
loop_
_entity_poly.entity_id
_entity_poly.type
_entity_poly.pdbx_seq_one_letter_code
_entity_poly.pdbx_strand_id
1 'polypeptide(L)'
;MGGMAPAASKGSPPPGNGQGLAMDPNGTPFSRTLDGGVCTDCTVLAAAIDIVFANGSRADIANGVYLHHLVAQTMGNSTGKGKGSWVDACPRAGITTSAGGVQAPSALAGLLGGVDLGSVASGGAFVGGAVDAFVDWFTAPDGSVRSGYFIPAGSWGFMSGEVINYLREEQTVYVQLDIEWVKGKYGRDAIKSPLNVEGCDFTHSAFKNGGDRGKITSADFTVSRDVTVICQRAHMHDGGEAVTAFVNGKPICTSQATYGSAGAELIVNGKAWKTISKMSDCLDPVELKKGDKIRLEATYDNVAHPLRESGHEQQGNMAFMTFTVVPKDGI
;
A
#
# COMPACT_ATOMS: atom_id res chain seq x y z
N MET A 1 18.01 7.23 -20.80
CA MET A 1 17.47 7.70 -19.51
C MET A 1 17.30 9.20 -19.63
N GLY A 2 16.07 9.67 -19.89
CA GLY A 2 15.78 11.11 -19.96
C GLY A 2 15.43 11.59 -18.56
N GLY A 3 16.27 12.42 -17.95
CA GLY A 3 15.97 13.03 -16.65
C GLY A 3 14.82 14.01 -16.78
N MET A 4 13.75 13.79 -16.03
CA MET A 4 12.70 14.79 -15.82
C MET A 4 13.30 15.96 -15.03
N ALA A 5 13.09 17.19 -15.52
CA ALA A 5 13.49 18.39 -14.82
C ALA A 5 12.65 18.58 -13.54
N PRO A 6 13.24 18.98 -12.40
CA PRO A 6 12.49 19.21 -11.17
C PRO A 6 11.52 20.39 -11.36
N ALA A 7 10.23 20.13 -11.17
CA ALA A 7 9.24 21.19 -11.02
C ALA A 7 9.45 21.85 -9.65
N ALA A 8 10.01 23.06 -9.64
CA ALA A 8 10.12 23.87 -8.43
C ALA A 8 8.73 24.21 -7.91
N SER A 9 8.34 23.60 -6.79
CA SER A 9 7.16 23.93 -6.02
C SER A 9 7.36 25.31 -5.39
N LYS A 10 6.74 26.35 -5.96
CA LYS A 10 6.71 27.69 -5.36
C LYS A 10 5.85 27.63 -4.10
N GLY A 11 6.50 27.75 -2.94
CA GLY A 11 5.89 28.11 -1.65
C GLY A 11 4.73 27.20 -1.24
N SER A 12 5.02 26.11 -0.54
CA SER A 12 3.99 25.31 0.11
C SER A 12 3.12 26.22 0.98
N PRO A 13 1.77 26.19 0.82
CA PRO A 13 0.88 26.91 1.73
C PRO A 13 1.13 26.41 3.16
N PRO A 14 0.84 27.23 4.20
CA PRO A 14 0.95 26.79 5.58
C PRO A 14 0.20 25.45 5.77
N PRO A 15 0.73 24.53 6.59
CA PRO A 15 0.10 23.24 6.84
C PRO A 15 -1.36 23.48 7.25
N GLY A 16 -2.31 22.94 6.48
CA GLY A 16 -3.75 23.03 6.75
C GLY A 16 -4.65 23.59 5.65
N ASN A 17 -4.15 24.15 4.54
CA ASN A 17 -5.01 24.74 3.49
C ASN A 17 -4.83 24.18 2.07
N GLY A 18 -4.02 23.13 1.88
CA GLY A 18 -3.82 22.45 0.61
C GLY A 18 -4.80 21.29 0.39
N GLN A 19 -5.34 21.17 -0.81
CA GLN A 19 -6.38 20.22 -1.22
C GLN A 19 -5.93 18.74 -1.06
N GLY A 20 -6.37 18.10 0.03
CA GLY A 20 -6.17 16.69 0.32
C GLY A 20 -6.22 16.46 1.83
N LEU A 21 -6.98 15.47 2.29
CA LEU A 21 -7.02 15.15 3.72
C LEU A 21 -5.72 14.42 4.07
N ALA A 22 -4.79 15.14 4.67
CA ALA A 22 -3.57 14.60 5.27
C ALA A 22 -3.93 13.48 6.25
N MET A 23 -3.19 12.36 6.21
CA MET A 23 -3.39 11.26 7.17
C MET A 23 -2.58 11.51 8.44
N ASP A 24 -1.52 12.30 8.33
CA ASP A 24 -0.74 12.79 9.45
C ASP A 24 -0.96 14.30 9.66
N PRO A 25 -1.12 14.79 10.91
CA PRO A 25 -1.27 16.23 11.18
C PRO A 25 -0.13 17.11 10.64
N ASN A 26 1.08 16.56 10.48
CA ASN A 26 2.25 17.23 9.91
C ASN A 26 2.58 16.76 8.48
N GLY A 27 1.70 15.98 7.88
CA GLY A 27 1.87 15.46 6.53
C GLY A 27 1.66 16.52 5.46
N THR A 28 2.46 16.41 4.40
CA THR A 28 2.28 17.16 3.16
C THR A 28 1.72 16.21 2.10
N PRO A 29 0.39 16.17 1.91
CA PRO A 29 -0.20 15.36 0.86
C PRO A 29 0.14 15.93 -0.51
N PHE A 30 0.31 15.05 -1.48
CA PHE A 30 0.50 15.42 -2.87
C PHE A 30 -0.20 14.44 -3.80
N SER A 31 -0.64 14.93 -4.94
CA SER A 31 -1.19 14.13 -6.04
C SER A 31 -0.69 14.67 -7.36
N ARG A 32 -0.29 13.78 -8.27
CA ARG A 32 0.28 14.12 -9.57
C ARG A 32 -0.13 13.09 -10.62
N THR A 33 -0.38 13.57 -11.83
CA THR A 33 -0.37 12.72 -13.02
C THR A 33 1.09 12.41 -13.39
N LEU A 34 1.34 11.16 -13.77
CA LEU A 34 2.62 10.70 -14.30
C LEU A 34 2.63 10.90 -15.81
N ASP A 35 3.22 12.00 -16.26
CA ASP A 35 3.40 12.34 -17.67
C ASP A 35 4.62 11.62 -18.25
N GLY A 36 4.54 10.28 -18.33
CA GLY A 36 5.61 9.40 -18.81
C GLY A 36 6.29 8.61 -17.69
N GLY A 37 7.41 7.93 -18.02
CA GLY A 37 8.16 7.08 -17.08
C GLY A 37 7.53 5.71 -16.81
N VAL A 38 6.20 5.61 -16.86
CA VAL A 38 5.47 4.33 -16.85
C VAL A 38 5.32 3.81 -18.27
N CYS A 39 5.64 2.54 -18.51
CA CYS A 39 5.45 1.93 -19.82
C CYS A 39 3.94 1.82 -20.17
N THR A 40 3.63 1.86 -21.46
CA THR A 40 2.27 1.62 -21.99
C THR A 40 2.34 0.51 -23.04
N ASP A 41 1.27 -0.27 -23.18
CA ASP A 41 1.28 -1.52 -23.96
C ASP A 41 2.42 -2.44 -23.50
N CYS A 42 2.47 -2.69 -22.20
CA CYS A 42 3.51 -3.46 -21.54
C CYS A 42 2.93 -4.29 -20.40
N THR A 43 3.67 -5.31 -19.98
CA THR A 43 3.41 -6.04 -18.74
C THR A 43 4.54 -5.78 -17.76
N VAL A 44 4.19 -5.23 -16.60
CA VAL A 44 5.11 -5.06 -15.47
C VAL A 44 5.19 -6.36 -14.69
N LEU A 45 6.41 -6.79 -14.39
CA LEU A 45 6.73 -8.02 -13.67
C LEU A 45 7.00 -7.75 -12.20
N ALA A 46 7.66 -6.63 -11.92
CA ALA A 46 7.95 -6.12 -10.59
C ALA A 46 8.01 -4.59 -10.60
N ALA A 47 7.60 -3.96 -9.51
CA ALA A 47 7.70 -2.51 -9.34
C ALA A 47 8.09 -2.15 -7.90
N ALA A 48 8.86 -1.09 -7.70
CA ALA A 48 9.12 -0.50 -6.40
C ALA A 48 8.96 1.02 -6.50
N ILE A 49 8.38 1.63 -5.46
CA ILE A 49 8.24 3.09 -5.39
C ILE A 49 8.67 3.59 -4.03
N ASP A 50 9.44 4.68 -4.02
CA ASP A 50 9.98 5.28 -2.80
C ASP A 50 10.20 6.78 -3.00
N ILE A 51 10.69 7.44 -1.95
CA ILE A 51 11.24 8.79 -2.02
C ILE A 51 12.75 8.78 -1.80
N VAL A 52 13.46 9.60 -2.57
CA VAL A 52 14.91 9.72 -2.54
C VAL A 52 15.32 11.19 -2.51
N PHE A 53 16.51 11.47 -1.99
CA PHE A 53 17.15 12.78 -2.15
C PHE A 53 17.77 12.91 -3.55
N ALA A 54 18.22 14.12 -3.90
CA ALA A 54 18.80 14.42 -5.22
C ALA A 54 20.03 13.55 -5.58
N ASN A 55 20.74 13.04 -4.58
CA ASN A 55 21.90 12.14 -4.74
C ASN A 55 21.50 10.66 -4.94
N GLY A 56 20.19 10.34 -4.95
CA GLY A 56 19.66 8.98 -5.07
C GLY A 56 19.66 8.18 -3.76
N SER A 57 20.12 8.72 -2.64
CA SER A 57 19.95 8.05 -1.35
C SER A 57 18.50 8.12 -0.91
N ARG A 58 17.99 7.04 -0.31
CA ARG A 58 16.63 6.98 0.24
C ARG A 58 16.37 8.15 1.19
N ALA A 59 15.20 8.78 1.04
CA ALA A 59 14.73 9.82 1.96
C ALA A 59 13.94 9.15 3.08
N ASP A 60 14.63 8.84 4.17
CA ASP A 60 14.12 8.08 5.29
C ASP A 60 14.19 8.88 6.60
N ILE A 61 13.74 8.23 7.68
CA ILE A 61 13.53 8.91 8.94
C ILE A 61 14.83 9.30 9.63
N ALA A 62 15.90 8.56 9.37
CA ALA A 62 17.23 8.92 9.87
C ALA A 62 17.72 10.25 9.28
N ASN A 63 17.20 10.62 8.12
CA ASN A 63 17.44 11.89 7.45
C ASN A 63 16.29 12.89 7.66
N GLY A 64 15.38 12.62 8.60
CA GLY A 64 14.30 13.52 8.98
C GLY A 64 13.13 13.60 7.99
N VAL A 65 13.04 12.68 7.02
CA VAL A 65 11.92 12.58 6.09
C VAL A 65 11.17 11.26 6.31
N TYR A 66 9.86 11.26 6.18
CA TYR A 66 9.08 10.03 6.32
C TYR A 66 8.02 9.92 5.24
N LEU A 67 8.06 8.83 4.48
CA LEU A 67 7.02 8.47 3.54
C LEU A 67 5.89 7.79 4.30
N HIS A 68 4.76 8.48 4.46
CA HIS A 68 3.63 7.92 5.20
C HIS A 68 2.95 6.84 4.35
N HIS A 69 2.31 7.22 3.25
CA HIS A 69 1.95 6.30 2.17
C HIS A 69 2.20 6.95 0.82
N LEU A 70 2.43 6.11 -0.18
CA LEU A 70 2.58 6.46 -1.57
C LEU A 70 1.89 5.40 -2.40
N VAL A 71 1.02 5.81 -3.32
CA VAL A 71 0.33 4.90 -4.22
C VAL A 71 0.39 5.47 -5.62
N ALA A 72 0.72 4.62 -6.58
CA ALA A 72 0.50 4.90 -7.99
C ALA A 72 -0.50 3.91 -8.57
N GLN A 73 -1.31 4.40 -9.49
CA GLN A 73 -2.39 3.68 -10.17
C GLN A 73 -2.26 3.91 -11.67
N THR A 74 -2.68 2.94 -12.47
CA THR A 74 -2.86 3.15 -13.91
C THR A 74 -4.31 3.52 -14.19
N MET A 75 -4.50 4.53 -15.02
CA MET A 75 -5.76 5.14 -15.39
C MET A 75 -5.93 5.12 -16.91
N GLY A 76 -7.12 5.44 -17.40
CA GLY A 76 -7.43 5.43 -18.84
C GLY A 76 -7.96 4.09 -19.31
N ASN A 77 -7.34 3.50 -20.35
CA ASN A 77 -7.77 2.21 -20.88
C ASN A 77 -7.54 1.12 -19.82
N SER A 78 -8.63 0.56 -19.29
CA SER A 78 -8.54 -0.49 -18.27
C SER A 78 -8.34 -1.86 -18.94
N THR A 79 -7.58 -2.73 -18.30
CA THR A 79 -7.49 -4.14 -18.70
C THR A 79 -8.73 -4.94 -18.34
N GLY A 80 -9.80 -4.28 -17.88
CA GLY A 80 -10.91 -4.96 -17.23
C GLY A 80 -10.66 -5.34 -15.77
N LYS A 81 -9.54 -4.91 -15.14
CA LYS A 81 -9.25 -5.16 -13.71
C LYS A 81 -10.44 -4.84 -12.79
N GLY A 82 -11.26 -3.83 -13.13
CA GLY A 82 -12.49 -3.48 -12.43
C GLY A 82 -13.68 -4.42 -12.62
N LYS A 83 -13.59 -5.44 -13.48
CA LYS A 83 -14.69 -6.38 -13.79
C LYS A 83 -14.75 -7.51 -12.76
N GLY A 84 -15.30 -7.15 -11.61
CA GLY A 84 -15.63 -8.07 -10.52
C GLY A 84 -14.45 -8.36 -9.61
N SER A 85 -14.58 -8.02 -8.33
CA SER A 85 -13.58 -8.34 -7.32
C SER A 85 -13.28 -9.84 -7.25
N TRP A 86 -12.04 -10.22 -6.96
CA TRP A 86 -11.64 -11.62 -6.68
C TRP A 86 -12.09 -12.10 -5.29
N VAL A 87 -12.49 -11.16 -4.44
CA VAL A 87 -12.93 -11.42 -3.08
C VAL A 87 -14.10 -10.51 -2.72
N ASP A 88 -15.08 -11.06 -2.02
CA ASP A 88 -16.12 -10.25 -1.37
C ASP A 88 -15.50 -9.59 -0.12
N ALA A 89 -14.92 -8.42 -0.34
CA ALA A 89 -14.27 -7.63 0.69
C ALA A 89 -15.28 -7.16 1.75
N CYS A 90 -16.55 -6.97 1.35
CA CYS A 90 -17.57 -6.31 2.16
C CYS A 90 -18.99 -6.87 2.01
N PRO A 91 -19.25 -8.09 2.52
CA PRO A 91 -20.54 -8.76 2.39
C PRO A 91 -21.69 -8.18 3.23
N ARG A 92 -21.56 -6.99 3.85
CA ARG A 92 -22.62 -6.45 4.73
C ARG A 92 -23.92 -6.28 3.93
N ALA A 93 -24.87 -7.17 4.21
CA ALA A 93 -26.16 -7.28 3.55
C ALA A 93 -26.90 -5.93 3.61
N GLY A 94 -26.95 -5.24 2.46
CA GLY A 94 -27.62 -3.95 2.31
C GLY A 94 -26.77 -2.86 1.64
N ILE A 95 -25.45 -3.01 1.59
CA ILE A 95 -24.59 -2.15 0.76
C ILE A 95 -24.37 -2.87 -0.58
N THR A 96 -25.41 -2.88 -1.42
CA THR A 96 -25.28 -3.28 -2.82
C THR A 96 -24.63 -2.15 -3.60
N THR A 97 -23.30 -2.11 -3.61
CA THR A 97 -22.58 -1.19 -4.48
C THR A 97 -22.59 -1.75 -5.89
N SER A 98 -23.33 -1.10 -6.77
CA SER A 98 -23.07 -1.22 -8.21
C SER A 98 -21.64 -0.73 -8.42
N ALA A 99 -20.72 -1.65 -8.69
CA ALA A 99 -19.27 -1.40 -8.78
C ALA A 99 -18.51 -1.07 -7.46
N GLY A 100 -18.86 -1.72 -6.34
CA GLY A 100 -17.84 -2.14 -5.36
C GLY A 100 -17.17 -1.08 -4.46
N GLY A 101 -17.76 0.10 -4.24
CA GLY A 101 -17.18 1.09 -3.33
C GLY A 101 -17.60 0.95 -1.86
N VAL A 102 -16.67 0.68 -0.94
CA VAL A 102 -16.82 0.98 0.49
C VAL A 102 -16.10 2.29 0.79
N GLN A 103 -16.86 3.36 1.05
CA GLN A 103 -16.31 4.67 1.36
C GLN A 103 -15.19 4.53 2.40
N ALA A 104 -13.95 4.58 1.94
CA ALA A 104 -12.81 4.67 2.83
C ALA A 104 -12.98 5.98 3.64
N PRO A 105 -12.59 6.00 4.91
CA PRO A 105 -12.58 7.22 5.70
C PRO A 105 -11.82 8.28 4.92
N SER A 106 -12.33 9.48 5.05
CA SER A 106 -12.05 10.62 4.17
C SER A 106 -10.56 10.89 3.90
N ALA A 107 -9.65 10.53 4.81
CA ALA A 107 -8.20 10.71 4.65
C ALA A 107 -7.56 9.74 3.63
N LEU A 108 -7.81 8.42 3.72
CA LEU A 108 -7.27 7.47 2.74
C LEU A 108 -8.01 7.55 1.40
N ALA A 109 -9.32 7.82 1.43
CA ALA A 109 -10.04 8.19 0.22
C ALA A 109 -9.43 9.45 -0.41
N GLY A 110 -9.10 10.46 0.40
CA GLY A 110 -8.45 11.70 -0.02
C GLY A 110 -7.08 11.47 -0.64
N LEU A 111 -6.25 10.62 -0.03
CA LEU A 111 -4.99 10.17 -0.60
C LEU A 111 -5.21 9.56 -1.97
N LEU A 112 -6.15 8.62 -2.08
CA LEU A 112 -6.47 7.96 -3.34
C LEU A 112 -7.24 8.86 -4.33
N GLY A 113 -7.35 10.17 -4.10
CA GLY A 113 -8.02 11.11 -5.02
C GLY A 113 -9.55 11.02 -5.01
N GLY A 114 -10.13 10.63 -3.87
CA GLY A 114 -11.54 10.27 -3.72
C GLY A 114 -11.89 8.86 -4.22
N VAL A 115 -10.87 8.07 -4.62
CA VAL A 115 -11.07 6.70 -5.08
C VAL A 115 -11.21 5.80 -3.85
N ASP A 116 -12.37 5.18 -3.77
CA ASP A 116 -12.71 4.21 -2.75
C ASP A 116 -11.70 3.05 -2.69
N LEU A 117 -11.33 2.54 -1.51
CA LEU A 117 -10.41 1.40 -1.40
C LEU A 117 -10.96 0.14 -2.10
N GLY A 118 -12.27 -0.04 -2.15
CA GLY A 118 -12.93 -1.04 -2.98
C GLY A 118 -12.76 -0.76 -4.48
N SER A 119 -12.70 0.51 -4.88
CA SER A 119 -12.28 0.95 -6.22
C SER A 119 -10.77 0.82 -6.46
N VAL A 120 -9.92 0.79 -5.43
CA VAL A 120 -8.49 0.45 -5.56
C VAL A 120 -8.28 -1.06 -5.61
N ALA A 121 -9.05 -1.81 -4.82
CA ALA A 121 -9.08 -3.27 -4.85
C ALA A 121 -9.66 -3.82 -6.17
N SER A 122 -10.54 -3.06 -6.83
CA SER A 122 -11.08 -3.39 -8.16
C SER A 122 -10.37 -2.68 -9.31
N GLY A 123 -9.95 -1.43 -9.17
CA GLY A 123 -9.21 -0.66 -10.18
C GLY A 123 -7.76 -1.11 -10.34
N GLY A 124 -7.22 -1.80 -9.34
CA GLY A 124 -5.89 -2.39 -9.32
C GLY A 124 -4.82 -1.33 -9.09
N ALA A 125 -4.47 -1.08 -7.82
CA ALA A 125 -3.26 -0.34 -7.48
C ALA A 125 -2.08 -0.88 -8.29
N PHE A 126 -1.28 0.01 -8.88
CA PHE A 126 -0.13 -0.41 -9.67
C PHE A 126 1.08 -0.65 -8.77
N VAL A 127 1.44 0.30 -7.92
CA VAL A 127 2.56 0.14 -6.98
C VAL A 127 2.28 0.97 -5.75
N GLY A 128 2.69 0.47 -4.58
CA GLY A 128 2.59 1.19 -3.32
C GLY A 128 3.96 1.32 -2.67
N GLY A 129 4.13 2.34 -1.85
CA GLY A 129 5.31 2.56 -1.04
C GLY A 129 4.89 3.17 0.30
N ALA A 130 5.69 2.95 1.32
CA ALA A 130 5.53 3.56 2.64
C ALA A 130 6.91 3.58 3.33
N VAL A 131 6.94 3.78 4.64
CA VAL A 131 8.19 3.75 5.41
C VAL A 131 8.98 2.47 5.19
N ASP A 132 8.29 1.35 4.97
CA ASP A 132 8.90 0.09 4.62
C ASP A 132 9.22 0.01 3.13
N ALA A 133 10.46 -0.32 2.78
CA ALA A 133 10.88 -0.50 1.38
C ALA A 133 10.44 -1.88 0.87
N PHE A 134 9.88 -1.93 -0.35
CA PHE A 134 9.50 -3.21 -0.96
C PHE A 134 9.34 -3.18 -2.47
N VAL A 135 9.24 -4.40 -3.00
CA VAL A 135 8.94 -4.70 -4.39
C VAL A 135 7.55 -5.31 -4.46
N ASP A 136 6.69 -4.70 -5.26
CA ASP A 136 5.44 -5.28 -5.71
C ASP A 136 5.70 -6.27 -6.84
N TRP A 137 5.52 -7.55 -6.55
CA TRP A 137 5.65 -8.62 -7.53
C TRP A 137 4.33 -8.88 -8.25
N PHE A 138 4.39 -8.96 -9.58
CA PHE A 138 3.27 -9.30 -10.47
C PHE A 138 3.47 -10.62 -11.23
N THR A 139 4.66 -11.19 -11.12
CA THR A 139 5.01 -12.56 -11.49
C THR A 139 5.59 -13.26 -10.26
N ALA A 140 5.50 -14.59 -10.19
CA ALA A 140 6.27 -15.31 -9.19
C ALA A 140 7.78 -15.08 -9.48
N PRO A 141 8.61 -14.72 -8.48
CA PRO A 141 10.02 -14.39 -8.70
C PRO A 141 10.84 -15.54 -9.29
N ASP A 142 10.41 -16.79 -9.05
CA ASP A 142 11.00 -18.01 -9.62
C ASP A 142 10.47 -18.35 -11.02
N GLY A 143 9.52 -17.57 -11.55
CA GLY A 143 8.86 -17.79 -12.83
C GLY A 143 7.82 -18.91 -12.85
N SER A 144 7.48 -19.53 -11.70
CA SER A 144 6.52 -20.63 -11.60
C SER A 144 5.10 -20.24 -12.01
N VAL A 145 4.74 -18.96 -11.84
CA VAL A 145 3.47 -18.39 -12.28
C VAL A 145 3.73 -17.31 -13.34
N ARG A 146 3.38 -17.65 -14.59
CA ARG A 146 3.49 -16.73 -15.73
C ARG A 146 2.39 -15.67 -15.70
N SER A 147 2.68 -14.53 -15.09
CA SER A 147 1.75 -13.40 -14.97
C SER A 147 2.48 -12.05 -15.01
N GLY A 148 1.71 -10.97 -14.99
CA GLY A 148 2.22 -9.63 -14.74
C GLY A 148 1.10 -8.60 -14.75
N TYR A 149 1.39 -7.36 -14.37
CA TYR A 149 0.42 -6.26 -14.41
C TYR A 149 0.45 -5.64 -15.80
N PHE A 150 -0.54 -5.97 -16.63
CA PHE A 150 -0.63 -5.40 -17.98
C PHE A 150 -1.13 -3.95 -17.91
N ILE A 151 -0.43 -3.05 -18.61
CA ILE A 151 -0.76 -1.64 -18.78
C ILE A 151 -1.09 -1.43 -20.27
N PRO A 152 -2.36 -1.22 -20.64
CA PRO A 152 -2.76 -1.03 -22.03
C PRO A 152 -2.13 0.19 -22.71
N ALA A 153 -2.17 0.19 -24.04
CA ALA A 153 -1.91 1.39 -24.82
C ALA A 153 -2.89 2.51 -24.43
N GLY A 154 -2.41 3.74 -24.30
CA GLY A 154 -3.24 4.90 -23.95
C GLY A 154 -3.61 5.01 -22.47
N SER A 155 -3.12 4.11 -21.62
CA SER A 155 -3.17 4.29 -20.17
C SER A 155 -2.20 5.39 -19.72
N TRP A 156 -2.50 6.02 -18.60
CA TRP A 156 -1.67 7.04 -17.96
C TRP A 156 -1.54 6.75 -16.46
N GLY A 157 -0.48 7.22 -15.81
CA GLY A 157 -0.28 6.98 -14.38
C GLY A 157 -0.84 8.11 -13.52
N PHE A 158 -1.49 7.78 -12.42
CA PHE A 158 -1.81 8.74 -11.37
C PHE A 158 -1.05 8.33 -10.12
N MET A 159 -0.51 9.29 -9.38
CA MET A 159 0.12 9.02 -8.11
C MET A 159 -0.32 9.99 -7.04
N SER A 160 -0.32 9.50 -5.82
CA SER A 160 -0.69 10.24 -4.63
C SER A 160 0.09 9.75 -3.43
N GLY A 161 0.54 10.66 -2.59
CA GLY A 161 1.32 10.32 -1.42
C GLY A 161 1.19 11.35 -0.32
N GLU A 162 1.80 11.04 0.81
CA GLU A 162 2.02 11.98 1.90
C GLU A 162 3.45 11.82 2.42
N VAL A 163 4.17 12.93 2.50
CA VAL A 163 5.51 13.00 3.06
C VAL A 163 5.49 13.88 4.30
N ILE A 164 6.22 13.48 5.34
CA ILE A 164 6.42 14.25 6.55
C ILE A 164 7.88 14.72 6.59
N ASN A 165 8.10 15.98 6.90
CA ASN A 165 9.41 16.55 7.17
C ASN A 165 9.52 16.84 8.68
N TYR A 166 10.36 16.09 9.38
CA TYR A 166 10.62 16.29 10.80
C TYR A 166 11.66 17.38 11.08
N LEU A 167 12.36 17.85 10.05
CA LEU A 167 13.32 18.94 10.17
C LEU A 167 12.64 20.29 10.01
N ARG A 168 13.21 21.32 10.65
CA ARG A 168 12.73 22.71 10.50
C ARG A 168 13.12 23.35 9.16
N GLU A 169 14.07 22.73 8.47
CA GLU A 169 14.57 23.16 7.17
C GLU A 169 13.79 22.49 6.05
N GLU A 170 13.61 23.22 4.95
CA GLU A 170 12.98 22.69 3.75
C GLU A 170 13.80 21.51 3.19
N GLN A 171 13.12 20.40 2.90
CA GLN A 171 13.70 19.22 2.30
C GLN A 171 13.13 19.03 0.88
N THR A 172 14.00 18.78 -0.09
CA THR A 172 13.59 18.39 -1.44
C THR A 172 13.78 16.90 -1.60
N VAL A 173 12.68 16.19 -1.90
CA VAL A 173 12.68 14.77 -2.21
C VAL A 173 12.07 14.52 -3.58
N TYR A 174 12.43 13.38 -4.15
CA TYR A 174 12.00 12.91 -5.46
C TYR A 174 11.32 11.58 -5.28
N VAL A 175 10.20 11.39 -5.96
CA VAL A 175 9.62 10.06 -6.09
C VAL A 175 10.48 9.28 -7.07
N GLN A 176 10.94 8.10 -6.66
CA GLN A 176 11.59 7.13 -7.53
C GLN A 176 10.65 5.97 -7.78
N LEU A 177 10.48 5.60 -9.05
CA LEU A 177 9.71 4.44 -9.48
C LEU A 177 10.63 3.54 -10.31
N ASP A 178 10.92 2.36 -9.78
CA ASP A 178 11.69 1.32 -10.46
C ASP A 178 10.74 0.24 -10.98
N ILE A 179 10.83 -0.07 -12.26
CA ILE A 179 9.93 -1.04 -12.93
C ILE A 179 10.71 -2.04 -13.78
N GLU A 180 10.42 -3.33 -13.58
CA GLU A 180 10.81 -4.39 -14.50
C GLU A 180 9.61 -4.73 -15.39
N TRP A 181 9.77 -4.65 -16.70
CA TRP A 181 8.66 -4.83 -17.64
C TRP A 181 9.08 -5.46 -18.96
N VAL A 182 8.10 -6.03 -19.65
CA VAL A 182 8.21 -6.56 -21.01
C VAL A 182 7.17 -5.93 -21.94
N LYS A 183 7.49 -5.81 -23.22
CA LYS A 183 6.59 -5.21 -24.21
C LYS A 183 5.38 -6.11 -24.48
N GLY A 184 4.20 -5.48 -24.61
CA GLY A 184 2.93 -6.15 -24.87
C GLY A 184 2.42 -6.94 -23.68
N LYS A 185 1.37 -7.73 -23.90
CA LYS A 185 0.78 -8.60 -22.87
C LYS A 185 1.62 -9.87 -22.67
N TYR A 186 2.02 -10.13 -21.44
CA TYR A 186 2.74 -11.34 -21.02
C TYR A 186 1.99 -12.07 -19.91
N GLY A 187 1.71 -13.36 -20.14
CA GLY A 187 1.05 -14.20 -19.14
C GLY A 187 -0.38 -13.77 -18.83
N ARG A 188 -0.85 -14.15 -17.65
CA ARG A 188 -2.15 -13.71 -17.10
C ARG A 188 -2.00 -12.35 -16.41
N ASP A 189 -3.04 -11.54 -16.49
CA ASP A 189 -3.05 -10.22 -15.85
C ASP A 189 -3.19 -10.36 -14.34
N ALA A 190 -2.26 -9.76 -13.60
CA ALA A 190 -2.25 -9.75 -12.15
C ALA A 190 -3.03 -8.54 -11.59
N ILE A 191 -3.62 -8.71 -10.42
CA ILE A 191 -4.32 -7.66 -9.67
C ILE A 191 -3.64 -7.51 -8.31
N LYS A 192 -3.32 -6.28 -7.91
CA LYS A 192 -2.94 -5.98 -6.52
C LYS A 192 -4.16 -5.49 -5.76
N SER A 193 -4.44 -6.12 -4.62
CA SER A 193 -5.61 -5.84 -3.80
C SER A 193 -5.24 -5.79 -2.32
N PRO A 194 -5.35 -4.63 -1.65
CA PRO A 194 -5.24 -4.56 -0.20
C PRO A 194 -6.51 -5.11 0.47
N LEU A 195 -6.35 -5.83 1.58
CA LEU A 195 -7.43 -6.22 2.50
C LEU A 195 -7.07 -5.74 3.92
N ASN A 196 -8.00 -5.04 4.57
CA ASN A 196 -7.80 -4.49 5.91
C ASN A 196 -8.16 -5.53 6.99
N VAL A 197 -7.40 -5.60 8.08
CA VAL A 197 -7.74 -6.45 9.23
C VAL A 197 -9.07 -6.04 9.89
N GLU A 198 -9.47 -4.77 9.79
CA GLU A 198 -10.76 -4.29 10.29
C GLU A 198 -11.93 -4.58 9.31
N GLY A 199 -11.63 -5.23 8.18
CA GLY A 199 -12.61 -5.54 7.14
C GLY A 199 -13.06 -4.27 6.40
N CYS A 200 -14.35 -3.97 6.49
CA CYS A 200 -14.96 -2.77 5.90
C CYS A 200 -15.07 -1.62 6.89
N ASP A 201 -14.75 -1.89 8.15
CA ASP A 201 -14.60 -0.83 9.13
C ASP A 201 -13.19 -0.29 8.97
N PHE A 202 -13.09 1.01 8.75
CA PHE A 202 -11.80 1.69 8.57
C PHE A 202 -11.68 2.82 9.60
N THR A 203 -12.51 2.83 10.65
CA THR A 203 -12.48 3.92 11.62
C THR A 203 -11.23 3.91 12.50
N HIS A 204 -10.30 2.95 12.33
CA HIS A 204 -9.01 2.83 13.04
C HIS A 204 -9.15 2.86 14.57
N SER A 205 -10.36 2.61 15.08
CA SER A 205 -10.76 2.96 16.44
C SER A 205 -10.49 1.85 17.44
N ALA A 206 -10.28 0.61 16.98
CA ALA A 206 -10.14 -0.54 17.86
C ALA A 206 -8.89 -0.47 18.76
N PHE A 207 -7.83 0.23 18.33
CA PHE A 207 -6.58 0.32 19.08
C PHE A 207 -6.22 1.70 19.64
N LYS A 208 -6.95 2.77 19.30
CA LYS A 208 -6.77 4.06 20.01
C LYS A 208 -6.94 3.92 21.53
N ASN A 209 -7.58 2.84 22.00
CA ASN A 209 -7.85 2.54 23.40
C ASN A 209 -7.44 1.11 23.85
N GLY A 210 -6.70 0.35 23.03
CA GLY A 210 -6.61 -1.12 23.10
C GLY A 210 -5.63 -1.71 24.15
N GLY A 211 -4.90 -0.86 24.87
CA GLY A 211 -3.87 -1.31 25.81
C GLY A 211 -2.52 -1.62 25.16
N ASP A 212 -1.61 -2.19 25.95
CA ASP A 212 -0.19 -2.35 25.65
C ASP A 212 0.13 -3.44 24.60
N ARG A 213 -0.72 -4.48 24.47
CA ARG A 213 -0.52 -5.64 23.60
C ARG A 213 -1.85 -6.24 23.16
N GLY A 214 -1.94 -6.80 21.95
CA GLY A 214 -3.15 -7.51 21.54
C GLY A 214 -3.21 -7.95 20.07
N LYS A 215 -4.40 -8.40 19.66
CA LYS A 215 -4.69 -8.85 18.30
C LYS A 215 -5.98 -8.26 17.76
N ILE A 216 -6.02 -7.99 16.47
CA ILE A 216 -7.24 -7.68 15.71
C ILE A 216 -7.44 -8.77 14.67
N THR A 217 -8.66 -9.26 14.53
CA THR A 217 -9.00 -10.28 13.54
C THR A 217 -10.12 -9.77 12.65
N SER A 218 -9.96 -9.95 11.34
CA SER A 218 -10.98 -9.57 10.36
C SER A 218 -12.17 -10.52 10.39
N ALA A 219 -13.28 -10.06 9.81
CA ALA A 219 -14.29 -10.97 9.30
C ALA A 219 -13.70 -11.83 8.15
N ASP A 220 -14.41 -12.90 7.79
CA ASP A 220 -14.03 -13.73 6.65
C ASP A 220 -14.36 -13.02 5.33
N PHE A 221 -13.36 -12.87 4.48
CA PHE A 221 -13.51 -12.46 3.09
C PHE A 221 -13.74 -13.69 2.22
N THR A 222 -14.77 -13.68 1.37
CA THR A 222 -15.11 -14.85 0.54
C THR A 222 -14.49 -14.72 -0.84
N VAL A 223 -13.66 -15.68 -1.24
CA VAL A 223 -13.09 -15.75 -2.58
C VAL A 223 -14.22 -15.94 -3.60
N SER A 224 -14.33 -15.03 -4.58
CA SER A 224 -15.45 -14.99 -5.53
C SER A 224 -15.20 -15.79 -6.80
N ARG A 225 -13.93 -16.13 -7.09
CA ARG A 225 -13.47 -16.88 -8.27
C ARG A 225 -12.15 -17.59 -7.99
N ASP A 226 -11.80 -18.56 -8.82
CA ASP A 226 -10.53 -19.28 -8.69
C ASP A 226 -9.35 -18.37 -9.05
N VAL A 227 -8.37 -18.28 -8.16
CA VAL A 227 -7.17 -17.43 -8.32
C VAL A 227 -5.92 -18.15 -7.84
N THR A 228 -4.76 -17.68 -8.30
CA THR A 228 -3.47 -17.97 -7.67
C THR A 228 -2.99 -16.69 -6.99
N VAL A 229 -2.76 -16.70 -5.68
CA VAL A 229 -2.05 -15.61 -5.00
C VAL A 229 -0.55 -15.85 -5.16
N ILE A 230 0.21 -14.84 -5.60
CA ILE A 230 1.65 -14.98 -5.87
C ILE A 230 2.54 -14.12 -4.98
N CYS A 231 1.95 -13.13 -4.31
CA CYS A 231 2.65 -12.29 -3.36
C CYS A 231 1.68 -11.82 -2.29
N GLN A 232 2.09 -11.92 -1.03
CA GLN A 232 1.35 -11.41 0.11
C GLN A 232 2.30 -10.65 1.00
N ARG A 233 1.88 -9.46 1.42
CA ARG A 233 2.71 -8.59 2.24
C ARG A 233 1.84 -7.69 3.09
N ALA A 234 2.17 -7.58 4.37
CA ALA A 234 1.47 -6.65 5.24
C ALA A 234 2.05 -5.25 5.12
N HIS A 235 1.26 -4.28 5.54
CA HIS A 235 1.71 -2.95 5.91
C HIS A 235 1.06 -2.62 7.25
N MET A 236 1.87 -2.11 8.18
CA MET A 236 1.44 -1.73 9.51
C MET A 236 2.04 -0.38 9.90
N HIS A 237 1.37 0.33 10.80
CA HIS A 237 2.01 1.42 11.54
C HIS A 237 2.82 0.85 12.73
N ASP A 238 3.67 1.69 13.33
CA ASP A 238 4.41 1.35 14.54
C ASP A 238 3.46 0.84 15.64
N GLY A 239 3.92 -0.12 16.44
CA GLY A 239 3.09 -0.92 17.34
C GLY A 239 2.73 -2.28 16.77
N GLY A 240 2.73 -2.41 15.44
CA GLY A 240 2.49 -3.68 14.75
C GLY A 240 3.70 -4.62 14.78
N GLU A 241 3.46 -5.90 15.04
CA GLU A 241 4.48 -6.96 14.98
C GLU A 241 4.35 -7.82 13.72
N ALA A 242 3.12 -8.21 13.38
CA ALA A 242 2.86 -9.05 12.22
C ALA A 242 1.40 -9.01 11.78
N VAL A 243 1.15 -9.37 10.52
CA VAL A 243 -0.17 -9.78 10.03
C VAL A 243 -0.09 -11.19 9.47
N THR A 244 -1.00 -12.05 9.91
CA THR A 244 -1.16 -13.43 9.40
C THR A 244 -2.42 -13.54 8.56
N ALA A 245 -2.28 -14.06 7.33
CA ALA A 245 -3.40 -14.46 6.49
C ALA A 245 -3.71 -15.94 6.67
N PHE A 246 -5.00 -16.25 6.77
CA PHE A 246 -5.53 -17.59 6.88
C PHE A 246 -6.44 -17.89 5.70
N VAL A 247 -6.39 -19.13 5.19
CA VAL A 247 -7.37 -19.68 4.25
C VAL A 247 -8.06 -20.87 4.91
N ASN A 248 -9.38 -20.78 5.04
CA ASN A 248 -10.20 -21.81 5.68
C ASN A 248 -9.66 -22.20 7.07
N GLY A 249 -9.19 -21.21 7.84
CA GLY A 249 -8.63 -21.37 9.18
C GLY A 249 -7.18 -21.84 9.25
N LYS A 250 -6.50 -22.09 8.12
CA LYS A 250 -5.08 -22.47 8.07
C LYS A 250 -4.22 -21.26 7.72
N PRO A 251 -3.16 -20.94 8.48
CA PRO A 251 -2.26 -19.85 8.13
C PRO A 251 -1.54 -20.17 6.82
N ILE A 252 -1.51 -19.22 5.90
CA ILE A 252 -0.81 -19.35 4.61
C ILE A 252 0.34 -18.34 4.47
N CYS A 253 0.34 -17.27 5.26
CA CYS A 253 1.40 -16.29 5.29
C CYS A 253 1.38 -15.53 6.61
N THR A 254 2.55 -15.31 7.18
CA THR A 254 2.76 -14.36 8.28
C THR A 254 3.81 -13.35 7.83
N SER A 255 3.37 -12.11 7.61
CA SER A 255 4.23 -10.99 7.25
C SER A 255 4.66 -10.27 8.53
N GLN A 256 5.94 -10.34 8.88
CA GLN A 256 6.52 -9.84 10.12
C GLN A 256 7.20 -8.48 9.93
N ALA A 257 7.03 -7.60 10.91
CA ALA A 257 7.69 -6.30 10.95
C ALA A 257 9.14 -6.43 11.39
N THR A 258 10.00 -5.64 10.75
CA THR A 258 11.39 -5.43 11.15
C THR A 258 11.59 -3.98 11.56
N TYR A 259 11.98 -3.74 12.81
CA TYR A 259 12.21 -2.40 13.36
C TYR A 259 13.69 -2.01 13.39
N GLY A 260 13.96 -0.71 13.23
CA GLY A 260 15.27 -0.13 13.55
C GLY A 260 16.43 -0.64 12.69
N SER A 261 16.17 -1.06 11.45
CA SER A 261 17.26 -1.25 10.49
C SER A 261 17.81 0.11 10.03
N ALA A 262 18.89 0.11 9.23
CA ALA A 262 19.49 1.34 8.74
C ALA A 262 18.45 2.25 8.05
N GLY A 263 18.36 3.50 8.49
CA GLY A 263 17.38 4.46 7.96
C GLY A 263 16.03 4.49 8.71
N ALA A 264 15.84 3.66 9.75
CA ALA A 264 14.58 3.54 10.49
C ALA A 264 14.67 3.93 11.97
N GLU A 265 15.67 4.73 12.33
CA GLU A 265 15.84 5.28 13.68
C GLU A 265 16.03 6.78 13.63
N LEU A 266 15.34 7.51 14.52
CA LEU A 266 15.47 8.96 14.70
C LEU A 266 15.52 9.28 16.19
N ILE A 267 16.34 10.25 16.60
CA ILE A 267 16.31 10.78 17.95
C ILE A 267 15.40 12.02 17.97
N VAL A 268 14.25 11.90 18.62
CA VAL A 268 13.31 13.01 18.82
C VAL A 268 13.32 13.38 20.30
N ASN A 269 13.66 14.63 20.63
CA ASN A 269 13.72 15.12 22.02
C ASN A 269 14.60 14.26 22.95
N GLY A 270 15.71 13.72 22.44
CA GLY A 270 16.63 12.88 23.21
C GLY A 270 16.17 11.43 23.40
N LYS A 271 15.01 11.04 22.84
CA LYS A 271 14.54 9.66 22.83
C LYS A 271 14.76 9.05 21.45
N ALA A 272 15.43 7.90 21.40
CA ALA A 272 15.51 7.11 20.18
C ALA A 272 14.12 6.53 19.88
N TRP A 273 13.65 6.76 18.67
CA TRP A 273 12.45 6.18 18.12
C TRP A 273 12.84 5.28 16.96
N LYS A 274 12.38 4.03 17.01
CA LYS A 274 12.57 3.02 15.96
C LYS A 274 11.23 2.80 15.29
N THR A 275 11.19 2.87 13.97
CA THR A 275 9.99 2.60 13.18
C THR A 275 10.14 1.29 12.40
N ILE A 276 9.03 0.80 11.86
CA ILE A 276 9.02 -0.30 10.90
C ILE A 276 9.84 0.11 9.67
N SER A 277 10.81 -0.72 9.33
CA SER A 277 11.70 -0.53 8.18
C SER A 277 11.41 -1.47 7.02
N LYS A 278 10.79 -2.61 7.33
CA LYS A 278 10.45 -3.66 6.38
C LYS A 278 9.35 -4.55 6.96
N MET A 279 8.48 -5.05 6.09
CA MET A 279 7.61 -6.20 6.33
C MET A 279 8.11 -7.39 5.50
N SER A 280 8.05 -8.61 6.04
CA SER A 280 8.45 -9.81 5.30
C SER A 280 7.44 -10.18 4.22
N ASP A 281 7.93 -10.66 3.08
CA ASP A 281 7.11 -11.06 1.95
C ASP A 281 6.81 -12.56 2.01
N CYS A 282 5.63 -12.97 1.55
CA CYS A 282 5.30 -14.36 1.28
C CYS A 282 5.13 -14.53 -0.23
N LEU A 283 6.08 -15.23 -0.85
CA LEU A 283 6.24 -15.33 -2.31
C LEU A 283 5.88 -16.71 -2.86
N ASP A 284 5.60 -17.68 -1.99
CA ASP A 284 5.16 -19.01 -2.39
C ASP A 284 3.72 -18.93 -2.93
N PRO A 285 3.46 -19.37 -4.18
CA PRO A 285 2.13 -19.29 -4.75
C PRO A 285 1.09 -20.11 -3.97
N VAL A 286 -0.07 -19.51 -3.72
CA VAL A 286 -1.21 -20.14 -3.03
C VAL A 286 -2.42 -20.22 -3.96
N GLU A 287 -2.87 -21.43 -4.22
CA GLU A 287 -4.04 -21.71 -5.04
C GLU A 287 -5.33 -21.56 -4.20
N LEU A 288 -6.21 -20.66 -4.63
CA LEU A 288 -7.51 -20.44 -3.99
C LEU A 288 -8.66 -20.77 -4.94
N LYS A 289 -9.74 -21.28 -4.39
CA LYS A 289 -10.96 -21.61 -5.11
C LYS A 289 -12.09 -20.69 -4.69
N LYS A 290 -13.04 -20.48 -5.61
CA LYS A 290 -14.30 -19.83 -5.28
C LYS A 290 -14.94 -20.48 -4.05
N GLY A 291 -15.31 -19.65 -3.09
CA GLY A 291 -15.93 -20.04 -1.82
C GLY A 291 -14.96 -20.18 -0.65
N ASP A 292 -13.64 -20.24 -0.91
CA ASP A 292 -12.64 -20.20 0.16
C ASP A 292 -12.79 -18.93 1.01
N LYS A 293 -12.44 -19.03 2.29
CA LYS A 293 -12.53 -17.93 3.26
C LYS A 293 -11.14 -17.45 3.64
N ILE A 294 -10.88 -16.17 3.40
CA ILE A 294 -9.66 -15.49 3.82
C ILE A 294 -9.95 -14.73 5.11
N ARG A 295 -9.05 -14.83 6.09
CA ARG A 295 -9.09 -14.05 7.31
C ARG A 295 -7.73 -13.45 7.58
N LEU A 296 -7.69 -12.23 8.10
CA LEU A 296 -6.47 -11.57 8.56
C LEU A 296 -6.46 -11.48 10.07
N GLU A 297 -5.28 -11.63 10.67
CA GLU A 297 -5.03 -11.35 12.08
C GLU A 297 -3.79 -10.47 12.20
N ALA A 298 -3.95 -9.28 12.76
CA ALA A 298 -2.85 -8.36 13.08
C ALA A 298 -2.48 -8.50 14.56
N THR A 299 -1.19 -8.60 14.87
CA THR A 299 -0.64 -8.65 16.23
C THR A 299 0.12 -7.37 16.54
N TYR A 300 -0.04 -6.85 17.75
CA TYR A 300 0.54 -5.58 18.21
C TYR A 300 1.22 -5.73 19.58
N ASP A 301 2.35 -5.03 19.77
CA ASP A 301 3.04 -4.82 21.05
C ASP A 301 3.53 -3.37 21.15
N ASN A 302 2.72 -2.50 21.75
CA ASN A 302 3.02 -1.08 21.95
C ASN A 302 4.06 -0.84 23.06
N VAL A 303 4.41 -1.87 23.84
CA VAL A 303 5.46 -1.78 24.87
C VAL A 303 6.82 -1.99 24.24
N ALA A 304 6.94 -2.99 23.36
CA ALA A 304 8.14 -3.23 22.58
C ALA A 304 8.32 -2.17 21.48
N HIS A 305 7.22 -1.77 20.85
CA HIS A 305 7.18 -0.87 19.70
C HIS A 305 6.19 0.28 19.94
N PRO A 306 6.57 1.35 20.67
CA PRO A 306 5.66 2.45 20.94
C PRO A 306 5.13 3.09 19.65
N LEU A 307 3.87 3.54 19.70
CA LEU A 307 3.25 4.29 18.61
C LEU A 307 4.06 5.55 18.31
N ARG A 308 4.10 5.90 17.03
CA ARG A 308 4.63 7.17 16.57
C ARG A 308 3.81 8.33 17.13
N GLU A 309 4.48 9.41 17.52
CA GLU A 309 3.85 10.67 17.88
C GLU A 309 4.03 11.69 16.75
N SER A 310 2.95 12.36 16.36
CA SER A 310 2.99 13.48 15.42
C SER A 310 2.05 14.57 15.90
N GLY A 311 2.54 15.81 15.97
CA GLY A 311 1.73 16.95 16.40
C GLY A 311 1.21 16.83 17.84
N HIS A 312 1.97 16.16 18.72
CA HIS A 312 1.58 15.82 20.09
C HIS A 312 0.44 14.78 20.22
N GLU A 313 0.08 14.11 19.13
CA GLU A 313 -0.91 13.03 19.13
C GLU A 313 -0.25 11.70 18.75
N GLN A 314 -0.61 10.64 19.48
CA GLN A 314 -0.26 9.28 19.09
C GLN A 314 -0.99 8.91 17.80
N GLN A 315 -0.22 8.40 16.86
CA GLN A 315 -0.73 7.95 15.57
C GLN A 315 -1.46 6.62 15.75
N GLY A 316 -2.57 6.45 15.03
CA GLY A 316 -3.39 5.25 15.15
C GLY A 316 -2.68 4.02 14.60
N ASN A 317 -2.99 2.85 15.17
CA ASN A 317 -2.63 1.58 14.55
C ASN A 317 -3.36 1.39 13.23
N MET A 318 -2.65 0.79 12.27
CA MET A 318 -3.20 0.34 11.00
C MET A 318 -2.59 -1.02 10.69
N ALA A 319 -3.37 -1.90 10.09
CA ALA A 319 -2.85 -3.12 9.49
C ALA A 319 -3.70 -3.54 8.30
N PHE A 320 -3.05 -3.74 7.16
CA PHE A 320 -3.64 -4.40 6.01
C PHE A 320 -2.63 -5.36 5.39
N MET A 321 -3.13 -6.26 4.55
CA MET A 321 -2.29 -7.12 3.73
C MET A 321 -2.63 -6.91 2.26
N THR A 322 -1.62 -6.62 1.45
CA THR A 322 -1.74 -6.60 0.00
C THR A 322 -1.57 -8.00 -0.56
N PHE A 323 -2.47 -8.37 -1.46
CA PHE A 323 -2.44 -9.61 -2.21
C PHE A 323 -2.20 -9.27 -3.68
N THR A 324 -1.16 -9.86 -4.29
CA THR A 324 -1.10 -9.95 -5.75
C THR A 324 -1.74 -11.27 -6.17
N VAL A 325 -2.84 -11.16 -6.91
CA VAL A 325 -3.65 -12.29 -7.36
C VAL A 325 -3.67 -12.41 -8.87
N VAL A 326 -3.73 -13.64 -9.37
CA VAL A 326 -3.77 -13.98 -10.79
C VAL A 326 -5.04 -14.80 -11.03
N PRO A 327 -6.10 -14.21 -11.60
CA PRO A 327 -7.33 -14.93 -11.92
C PRO A 327 -7.11 -16.06 -12.93
N LYS A 328 -7.76 -17.21 -12.72
CA LYS A 328 -7.61 -18.37 -13.62
C LYS A 328 -8.44 -18.27 -14.89
N ASP A 329 -9.58 -17.60 -14.80
CA ASP A 329 -10.51 -17.31 -15.89
C ASP A 329 -10.02 -16.19 -16.83
N GLY A 330 -8.97 -15.47 -16.43
CA GLY A 330 -8.51 -14.26 -17.12
C GLY A 330 -9.38 -13.04 -16.78
N ILE A 331 -8.91 -11.87 -17.22
CA ILE A 331 -9.61 -10.58 -17.11
C ILE A 331 -9.81 -10.02 -18.51
#